data_AF-A0A1G7NP42-F1
#
_entry.id   AF-A0A1G7NP42-F1
#
_cell.length_a   1.000
_cell.length_b   1.000
_cell.length_c   1.000
_cell.angle_alpha   90.00
_cell.angle_beta   90.00
_cell.angle_gamma   90.00
#
_symmetry.space_group_name_H-M   'P 1'
#
loop_
_entity.id
_entity.type
_entity.pdbx_description
1 polymer ?
#
loop_
_entity_poly.entity_id
_entity_poly.type
_entity_poly.pdbx_seq_one_letter_code
_entity_poly.pdbx_strand_id
1 'polypeptide(L)'
;MSAPNRPPLKSNTPTTERPHAAVQTAPPAAVGEPKGAARKGVRTAVVPEPHPGDGRRPVAWLHIVAPRGGVPTAASWCACGRDRSAVGHRRVLALITEHNDHREHCPLRSSQEGRAAA
;
A
#
# COMPACT_ATOMS: atom_id res chain seq x y z
N MET A 1 -5.00 24.98 24.10
CA MET A 1 -3.77 24.35 23.56
C MET A 1 -3.37 23.22 24.50
N SER A 2 -3.62 21.98 24.11
CA SER A 2 -3.13 20.79 24.83
C SER A 2 -2.87 19.70 23.78
N ALA A 3 -1.62 19.25 23.70
CA ALA A 3 -1.20 18.18 22.80
C ALA A 3 -1.49 16.80 23.45
N PRO A 4 -1.90 15.77 22.70
CA PRO A 4 -1.99 14.42 23.25
C PRO A 4 -0.62 13.75 23.34
N ASN A 5 -0.38 13.12 24.49
CA ASN A 5 0.80 12.34 24.85
C ASN A 5 0.98 11.13 23.90
N ARG A 6 2.17 11.00 23.29
CA ARG A 6 2.55 9.88 22.42
C ARG A 6 3.35 8.86 23.26
N PRO A 7 2.95 7.59 23.35
CA PRO A 7 3.78 6.58 24.01
C PRO A 7 5.05 6.32 23.20
N PRO A 8 6.20 6.02 23.85
CA PRO A 8 7.45 5.76 23.16
C PRO A 8 7.35 4.42 22.41
N LEU A 9 7.50 4.46 21.09
CA LEU A 9 7.72 3.25 20.30
C LEU A 9 9.05 2.62 20.73
N LYS A 10 9.04 1.32 21.03
CA LYS A 10 10.27 0.55 21.22
C LYS A 10 11.11 0.62 19.93
N SER A 11 12.28 1.24 20.02
CA SER A 11 13.30 1.19 18.97
C SER A 11 13.85 -0.24 18.90
N ASN A 12 13.69 -0.91 17.75
CA ASN A 12 14.40 -2.15 17.49
C ASN A 12 15.83 -1.80 17.04
N THR A 13 16.81 -2.31 17.78
CA THR A 13 18.24 -2.21 17.49
C THR A 13 18.55 -2.80 16.11
N PRO A 14 19.27 -2.12 15.21
CA PRO A 14 19.75 -2.74 13.98
C PRO A 14 20.86 -3.75 14.33
N THR A 15 20.54 -5.04 14.26
CA THR A 15 21.54 -6.10 14.28
C THR A 15 22.46 -5.92 13.07
N THR A 16 23.75 -5.70 13.32
CA THR A 16 24.78 -5.73 12.28
C THR A 16 25.08 -7.19 11.96
N GLU A 17 24.39 -7.75 10.97
CA GLU A 17 24.78 -9.04 10.40
C GLU A 17 25.95 -8.83 9.44
N ARG A 18 27.16 -8.98 9.98
CA ARG A 18 28.37 -9.30 9.21
C ARG A 18 28.17 -10.71 8.63
N PRO A 19 28.30 -10.94 7.31
CA PRO A 19 28.28 -12.29 6.77
C PRO A 19 29.51 -13.04 7.27
N HIS A 20 29.33 -14.09 8.08
CA HIS A 20 30.40 -15.01 8.41
C HIS A 20 30.71 -15.89 7.19
N ALA A 21 31.94 -15.80 6.68
CA ALA A 21 32.44 -16.65 5.62
C ALA A 21 32.62 -18.09 6.13
N ALA A 22 31.93 -19.04 5.50
CA ALA A 22 32.16 -20.47 5.72
C ALA A 22 33.38 -20.93 4.90
N VAL A 23 34.27 -21.69 5.54
CA VAL A 23 35.47 -22.31 4.92
C VAL A 23 35.04 -23.32 3.84
N GLN A 24 35.65 -23.23 2.65
CA GLN A 24 35.44 -24.19 1.57
C GLN A 24 36.32 -25.42 1.76
N THR A 25 35.72 -26.62 1.76
CA THR A 25 36.43 -27.90 1.70
C THR A 25 36.40 -28.42 0.25
N ALA A 26 37.56 -28.88 -0.24
CA ALA A 26 37.75 -29.43 -1.59
C ALA A 26 37.03 -30.80 -1.81
N PRO A 27 36.81 -31.23 -3.07
CA PRO A 27 35.75 -32.18 -3.44
C PRO A 27 36.20 -33.65 -3.50
N PRO A 28 35.28 -34.62 -3.44
CA PRO A 28 35.44 -35.91 -4.10
C PRO A 28 34.62 -36.03 -5.40
N ALA A 29 35.09 -36.94 -6.26
CA ALA A 29 34.78 -37.07 -7.68
C ALA A 29 33.48 -37.83 -8.03
N ALA A 30 32.92 -37.41 -9.17
CA ALA A 30 32.06 -38.04 -10.18
C ALA A 30 31.30 -39.35 -9.87
N VAL A 31 29.95 -39.28 -9.95
CA VAL A 31 29.08 -40.39 -10.41
C VAL A 31 27.84 -39.84 -11.13
N GLY A 32 27.68 -40.18 -12.41
CA GLY A 32 26.39 -40.34 -13.12
C GLY A 32 25.67 -39.11 -13.68
N GLU A 33 25.66 -38.94 -15.00
CA GLU A 33 24.77 -38.00 -15.71
C GLU A 33 23.28 -38.38 -15.55
N PRO A 34 22.39 -37.48 -15.08
CA PRO A 34 20.97 -37.67 -15.23
C PRO A 34 20.54 -37.25 -16.64
N LYS A 35 20.33 -38.23 -17.52
CA LYS A 35 19.69 -38.02 -18.82
C LYS A 35 18.22 -37.67 -18.62
N GLY A 36 17.90 -36.40 -18.72
CA GLY A 36 16.54 -35.88 -18.78
C GLY A 36 16.57 -34.38 -19.01
N ALA A 37 16.30 -33.94 -20.24
CA ALA A 37 16.29 -32.54 -20.62
C ALA A 37 15.36 -31.72 -19.69
N ALA A 38 15.96 -30.89 -18.85
CA ALA A 38 15.23 -29.85 -18.14
C ALA A 38 14.65 -28.89 -19.19
N ARG A 39 13.33 -28.97 -19.42
CA ARG A 39 12.64 -27.96 -20.23
C ARG A 39 12.88 -26.62 -19.54
N LYS A 40 13.55 -25.68 -20.22
CA LYS A 40 13.60 -24.26 -19.85
C LYS A 40 12.15 -23.80 -19.66
N GLY A 41 11.68 -23.72 -18.42
CA GLY A 41 10.40 -23.09 -18.11
C GLY A 41 10.52 -21.60 -18.40
N VAL A 42 9.87 -21.12 -19.46
CA VAL A 42 9.75 -19.69 -19.71
C VAL A 42 8.79 -19.13 -18.66
N ARG A 43 9.20 -18.08 -17.93
CA ARG A 43 8.26 -17.35 -17.07
C ARG A 43 7.31 -16.56 -17.96
N THR A 44 6.15 -17.13 -18.27
CA THR A 44 5.04 -16.40 -18.93
C THR A 44 4.27 -15.59 -17.90
N ALA A 45 4.95 -14.72 -17.15
CA ALA A 45 4.24 -13.68 -16.42
C ALA A 45 3.80 -12.64 -17.45
N VAL A 46 2.52 -12.68 -17.83
CA VAL A 46 1.90 -11.56 -18.56
C VAL A 46 1.97 -10.38 -17.61
N VAL A 47 2.91 -9.46 -17.88
CA VAL A 47 2.92 -8.16 -17.22
C VAL A 47 1.58 -7.50 -17.58
N PRO A 48 0.75 -7.14 -16.59
CA PRO A 48 -0.48 -6.41 -16.88
C PRO A 48 -0.12 -5.19 -17.71
N GLU A 49 -0.81 -4.97 -18.83
CA GLU A 49 -0.59 -3.77 -19.61
C GLU A 49 -0.71 -2.55 -18.69
N PRO A 50 0.24 -1.60 -18.77
CA PRO A 50 0.13 -0.34 -18.06
C PRO A 50 -1.21 0.27 -18.43
N HIS A 51 -2.09 0.43 -17.45
CA HIS A 51 -3.36 1.11 -17.69
C HIS A 51 -3.00 2.54 -18.10
N PRO A 52 -3.43 3.02 -19.29
CA PRO A 52 -3.19 4.40 -19.68
C PRO A 52 -3.86 5.27 -18.62
N GLY A 53 -3.04 5.90 -17.78
CA GLY A 53 -3.53 6.84 -16.79
C GLY A 53 -4.08 8.03 -17.54
N ASP A 54 -5.31 8.42 -17.23
CA ASP A 54 -6.00 9.62 -17.70
C ASP A 54 -5.36 10.92 -17.16
N GLY A 55 -4.10 10.86 -16.72
CA GLY A 55 -3.38 11.94 -16.04
C GLY A 55 -3.92 12.28 -14.65
N ARG A 56 -5.03 11.67 -14.22
CA ARG A 56 -5.65 11.92 -12.92
C ARG A 56 -4.97 11.08 -11.86
N ARG A 57 -4.40 11.75 -10.86
CA ARG A 57 -3.86 11.08 -9.67
C ARG A 57 -4.96 11.10 -8.61
N PRO A 58 -5.23 9.97 -7.91
CA PRO A 58 -6.11 10.02 -6.75
C PRO A 58 -5.57 11.02 -5.72
N VAL A 59 -6.40 12.02 -5.37
CA VAL A 59 -6.06 13.04 -4.37
C VAL A 59 -6.72 12.80 -3.01
N ALA A 60 -7.76 11.95 -2.97
CA ALA A 60 -8.51 11.64 -1.77
C ALA A 60 -8.62 10.12 -1.59
N TRP A 61 -8.47 9.66 -0.36
CA TRP A 61 -8.51 8.26 0.03
C TRP A 61 -9.52 8.02 1.15
N LEU A 62 -10.04 6.80 1.19
CA LEU A 62 -10.97 6.30 2.18
C LEU A 62 -10.59 4.86 2.52
N HIS A 63 -10.33 4.60 3.80
CA HIS A 63 -10.03 3.28 4.33
C HIS A 63 -11.13 2.88 5.31
N ILE A 64 -11.71 1.70 5.12
CA ILE A 64 -12.80 1.18 5.94
C ILE A 64 -12.42 -0.22 6.42
N VAL A 65 -12.54 -0.44 7.72
CA VAL A 65 -12.39 -1.74 8.36
C VAL A 65 -13.73 -2.10 8.98
N ALA A 66 -14.38 -3.15 8.47
CA ALA A 66 -15.68 -3.61 8.92
C ALA A 66 -15.63 -5.12 9.24
N PRO A 67 -15.17 -5.50 10.45
CA PRO A 67 -15.15 -6.91 10.86
C PRO A 67 -16.57 -7.43 11.05
N ARG A 68 -16.80 -8.72 10.74
CA ARG A 68 -18.12 -9.36 10.92
C ARG A 68 -18.53 -9.30 12.40
N GLY A 69 -19.72 -8.76 12.67
CA GLY A 69 -20.26 -8.62 14.04
C GLY A 69 -19.55 -7.59 14.92
N GLY A 70 -18.54 -6.88 14.40
CA GLY A 70 -17.80 -5.87 15.14
C GLY A 70 -18.19 -4.44 14.75
N VAL A 71 -17.59 -3.47 15.44
CA VAL A 71 -17.81 -2.05 15.19
C VAL A 71 -16.92 -1.59 14.03
N PRO A 72 -17.47 -1.04 12.94
CA PRO A 72 -16.64 -0.60 11.82
C PRO A 72 -15.87 0.67 12.19
N THR A 73 -14.74 0.85 11.54
CA THR A 73 -13.93 2.07 11.60
C THR A 73 -13.64 2.54 10.19
N ALA A 74 -13.63 3.85 9.98
CA ALA A 74 -13.24 4.43 8.72
C ALA A 74 -12.32 5.64 8.94
N ALA A 75 -11.37 5.82 8.03
CA ALA A 75 -10.48 6.97 7.97
C ALA A 75 -10.49 7.52 6.54
N SER A 76 -10.59 8.84 6.41
CA SER A 76 -10.52 9.54 5.13
C SER A 76 -9.51 10.65 5.21
N TRP A 77 -8.66 10.72 4.20
CA TRP A 77 -7.67 11.79 4.06
C TRP A 77 -7.61 12.28 2.62
N CYS A 78 -7.21 13.53 2.43
CA CYS A 78 -7.07 14.17 1.14
C CYS A 78 -5.81 15.03 1.12
N ALA A 79 -5.18 15.12 -0.05
CA ALA A 79 -4.00 15.96 -0.27
C ALA A 79 -4.24 17.46 0.02
N CYS A 80 -5.51 17.91 0.07
CA CYS A 80 -5.86 19.27 0.44
C CYS A 80 -5.75 19.55 1.95
N GLY A 81 -5.35 18.57 2.76
CA GLY A 81 -5.21 18.68 4.21
C GLY A 81 -6.43 18.20 5.02
N ARG A 82 -7.46 17.65 4.38
CA ARG A 82 -8.55 16.97 5.10
C ARG A 82 -8.02 15.65 5.68
N ASP A 83 -8.27 15.43 6.97
CA ASP A 83 -8.05 14.17 7.66
C ASP A 83 -9.18 13.95 8.69
N ARG A 84 -9.91 12.85 8.57
CA ARG A 84 -11.11 12.53 9.37
C ARG A 84 -11.16 11.04 9.66
N SER A 85 -11.62 10.69 10.87
CA SER A 85 -11.85 9.30 11.26
C SER A 85 -13.20 9.13 11.96
N ALA A 86 -13.83 7.98 11.76
CA ALA A 86 -15.12 7.62 12.33
C ALA A 86 -15.12 6.18 12.85
N VAL A 87 -15.86 5.96 13.94
CA VAL A 87 -16.08 4.63 14.54
C VAL A 87 -17.58 4.42 14.71
N GLY A 88 -18.07 3.23 14.35
CA GLY A 88 -19.47 2.83 14.44
C GLY A 88 -20.28 3.08 13.17
N HIS A 89 -21.30 2.24 12.95
CA HIS A 89 -22.06 2.18 11.69
C HIS A 89 -22.53 3.54 11.19
N ARG A 90 -23.26 4.30 12.02
CA ARG A 90 -23.83 5.60 11.62
C ARG A 90 -22.76 6.62 11.24
N ARG A 91 -21.68 6.70 12.03
CA ARG A 91 -20.60 7.66 11.79
C ARG A 91 -19.76 7.28 10.57
N VAL A 92 -19.52 5.98 10.36
CA VAL A 92 -18.83 5.49 9.17
C VAL A 92 -19.64 5.79 7.90
N LEU A 93 -20.96 5.56 7.91
CA LEU A 93 -21.82 5.92 6.79
C LEU A 93 -21.80 7.44 6.51
N ALA A 94 -21.89 8.26 7.54
CA ALA A 94 -21.77 9.72 7.40
C ALA A 94 -20.41 10.13 6.82
N LEU A 95 -19.32 9.49 7.25
CA LEU A 95 -17.97 9.77 6.74
C LEU A 95 -17.84 9.38 5.26
N ILE A 96 -18.48 8.29 4.82
CA ILE A 96 -18.51 7.89 3.40
C ILE A 96 -19.21 8.98 2.57
N THR A 97 -20.36 9.47 3.03
CA THR A 97 -21.07 10.57 2.36
C THR A 97 -20.22 11.84 2.33
N GLU A 98 -19.63 12.24 3.45
CA GLU A 98 -18.76 13.42 3.54
C GLU A 98 -17.52 13.29 2.64
N HIS A 99 -16.96 12.09 2.51
CA HIS A 99 -15.84 11.81 1.61
C HIS A 99 -16.21 12.01 0.14
N ASN A 100 -17.38 11.51 -0.27
CA ASN A 100 -17.86 11.65 -1.64
C ASN A 100 -18.16 13.12 -1.99
N ASP A 101 -18.86 13.83 -1.12
CA ASP A 101 -19.13 15.26 -1.30
C ASP A 101 -17.83 16.06 -1.48
N HIS A 102 -16.88 15.84 -0.59
CA HIS A 102 -15.60 16.54 -0.67
C HIS A 102 -14.79 16.16 -1.89
N ARG A 103 -14.87 14.91 -2.37
CA ARG A 103 -14.20 14.53 -3.60
C ARG A 103 -14.68 15.36 -4.78
N GLU A 104 -15.95 15.77 -4.83
CA GLU A 104 -16.49 16.63 -5.89
C GLU A 104 -16.11 18.11 -5.68
N HIS A 105 -16.04 18.58 -4.43
CA HIS A 105 -15.73 19.98 -4.11
C HIS A 105 -14.24 20.26 -3.83
N CYS A 106 -13.37 19.25 -3.91
CA CYS A 106 -11.96 19.41 -3.53
C CYS A 106 -11.24 20.34 -4.51
N PRO A 107 -10.62 21.45 -4.04
CA PRO A 107 -9.97 22.43 -4.90
C PRO A 107 -8.80 21.85 -5.69
N LEU A 108 -8.12 20.82 -5.16
CA LEU A 108 -7.05 20.14 -5.86
C LEU A 108 -7.55 19.26 -7.02
N ARG A 109 -8.79 18.74 -6.93
CA ARG A 109 -9.40 17.97 -8.02
C ARG A 109 -10.01 18.90 -9.06
N SER A 110 -10.76 19.91 -8.65
CA SER A 110 -11.38 20.87 -9.59
C SER A 110 -10.33 21.66 -10.39
N SER A 111 -9.20 22.02 -9.76
CA SER A 111 -8.07 22.66 -10.47
C SER A 111 -7.33 21.72 -11.43
N GLN A 112 -7.45 20.39 -11.26
CA GLN A 112 -6.91 19.41 -12.22
C GLN A 112 -7.87 19.23 -13.40
N GLU A 113 -9.18 19.20 -13.14
CA GLU A 113 -10.21 19.10 -14.18
C GLU A 113 -10.22 20.31 -15.11
N GLY A 114 -10.05 21.52 -14.58
CA GLY A 114 -9.90 22.73 -15.39
C GLY A 114 -8.61 22.77 -16.23
N ARG A 115 -7.54 22.09 -15.80
CA ARG A 115 -6.29 21.95 -16.57
C ARG A 115 -6.37 20.89 -17.67
N ALA A 116 -7.20 19.86 -17.50
CA ALA A 116 -7.37 18.80 -18.49
C ALA A 116 -8.37 19.15 -19.61
N ALA A 117 -9.16 20.22 -19.44
CA ALA A 117 -10.20 20.64 -20.37
C ALA A 117 -9.78 21.77 -21.34
N ALA A 118 -8.50 22.19 -21.32
CA ALA A 118 -7.96 23.30 -22.12
C ALA A 118 -6.99 22.82 -23.20
#